data_AF-A0A4R8EQV6-F1
#
_entry.id   AF-A0A4R8EQV6-F1
#
_cell.length_a   1.000
_cell.length_b   1.000
_cell.length_c   1.000
_cell.angle_alpha   90.00
_cell.angle_beta   90.00
_cell.angle_gamma   90.00
#
_symmetry.space_group_name_H-M   'P 1'
#
loop_
_entity.id
_entity.type
_entity.pdbx_description
1 polymer ?
#
loop_
_entity_poly.entity_id
_entity_poly.type
_entity_poly.pdbx_seq_one_letter_code
_entity_poly.pdbx_strand_id
1 'polypeptide(L)'
;MKNILLIIFISTLSIFSWALTIEEIENLSKNSATLELSWEYFLDYIVENPSDARITDTGSLISAKISLFNKYRNYNFVNYIISEDLKNFCINLGVLGTNFFIPEEDTNKILFIFPEIIPILNKIFNTGNFEESYYKYLYKLEGLKEYLQVNSYETFIRTTISNSLSSPIYFDEDIEKFIEVFVPATNYILFEKFISESKYLVEEDKYLGAYKLLTFLNKHNSINESVVAYSQLKNYFYLKQRLTSLNDQVFFVEKQELSSFISEVYKVGENLKALTIEKNLLYNIFLPLLRALNSKLENIQEKVPVVDENFENLSLSFNEQINSEILKLQMQITRIENLPVALELESNKATSIEQTTDSQESSARKIFAYFWFSILTALFIIFLYFELFPTYSKINFLCTLKLGRFATHLAEKLILKNPEDYKAFLILAKSYEVAGKYNASINAYKTALKLKDKTKEGE
;
A
#
# COMPACT_ATOMS: atom_id res chain seq x y z
N MET A 1 14.87 -39.66 67.73
CA MET A 1 13.80 -38.63 67.69
C MET A 1 14.13 -37.42 66.82
N LYS A 2 15.37 -36.87 66.82
CA LYS A 2 15.75 -35.74 65.95
C LYS A 2 15.55 -35.96 64.45
N ASN A 3 15.83 -37.17 63.93
CA ASN A 3 15.68 -37.45 62.50
C ASN A 3 14.22 -37.65 62.06
N ILE A 4 13.31 -38.03 62.98
CA ILE A 4 11.88 -38.18 62.68
C ILE A 4 11.20 -36.81 62.63
N LEU A 5 11.58 -35.88 63.52
CA LEU A 5 11.12 -34.50 63.48
C LEU A 5 11.57 -33.76 62.22
N LEU A 6 12.79 -34.03 61.72
CA LEU A 6 13.29 -33.46 60.47
C LEU A 6 12.54 -33.99 59.23
N ILE A 7 12.20 -35.28 59.22
CA ILE A 7 11.40 -35.88 58.14
C ILE A 7 9.95 -35.38 58.18
N ILE A 8 9.37 -35.20 59.37
CA ILE A 8 8.04 -34.58 59.51
C ILE A 8 8.09 -33.12 59.03
N PHE A 9 9.11 -32.34 59.41
CA PHE A 9 9.29 -30.96 58.99
C PHE A 9 9.49 -30.81 57.47
N ILE A 10 10.25 -31.72 56.84
CA ILE A 10 10.47 -31.75 55.38
C ILE A 10 9.22 -32.27 54.65
N SER A 11 8.44 -33.19 55.23
CA SER A 11 7.18 -33.66 54.67
C SER A 11 6.03 -32.64 54.77
N THR A 12 6.10 -31.70 55.73
CA THR A 12 5.15 -30.59 55.85
C THR A 12 5.53 -29.38 54.98
N LEU A 13 6.79 -29.26 54.55
CA LEU A 13 7.24 -28.22 53.61
C LEU A 13 6.73 -28.45 52.18
N SER A 14 6.33 -29.68 51.84
CA SER A 14 5.70 -30.03 50.56
C SER A 14 4.20 -29.71 50.47
N ILE A 15 3.60 -29.11 51.51
CA ILE A 15 2.17 -28.78 51.58
C ILE A 15 1.93 -27.27 51.42
N PHE A 16 2.96 -26.48 51.12
CA PHE A 16 2.73 -25.16 50.54
C PHE A 16 2.35 -25.34 49.06
N SER A 17 1.13 -25.81 48.82
CA SER A 17 0.38 -25.43 47.62
C SER A 17 0.34 -23.91 47.66
N TRP A 18 1.22 -23.26 46.90
CA TRP A 18 1.06 -21.85 46.59
C TRP A 18 -0.21 -21.77 45.74
N ALA A 19 -1.37 -21.70 46.39
CA ALA A 19 -2.63 -21.43 45.75
C ALA A 19 -2.48 -20.04 45.12
N LEU A 20 -2.45 -20.00 43.80
CA LEU A 20 -2.38 -18.75 43.06
C LEU A 20 -3.62 -17.94 43.40
N THR A 21 -3.43 -16.65 43.66
CA THR A 21 -4.53 -15.71 43.79
C THR A 21 -5.22 -15.53 42.43
N ILE A 22 -6.50 -15.17 42.42
CA ILE A 22 -7.25 -14.92 41.17
C ILE A 22 -6.59 -13.83 40.30
N GLU A 23 -5.88 -12.87 40.90
CA GLU A 23 -5.12 -11.83 40.19
C GLU A 23 -3.86 -12.41 39.51
N GLU A 24 -3.17 -13.34 40.15
CA GLU A 24 -2.04 -14.05 39.54
C GLU A 24 -2.51 -14.94 38.38
N ILE A 25 -3.66 -15.61 38.54
CA ILE A 25 -4.31 -16.40 37.48
C ILE A 25 -4.68 -15.50 36.30
N GLU A 26 -5.28 -14.34 36.55
CA GLU A 26 -5.57 -13.34 35.52
C GLU A 26 -4.29 -12.87 34.80
N ASN A 27 -3.22 -12.58 35.55
CA ASN A 27 -1.94 -12.18 34.97
C ASN A 27 -1.31 -13.28 34.10
N LEU A 28 -1.44 -14.56 34.48
CA LEU A 28 -1.02 -15.68 33.63
C LEU A 28 -1.79 -15.72 32.31
N SER A 29 -3.05 -15.28 32.30
CA SER A 29 -3.85 -15.21 31.06
C SER A 29 -3.34 -14.14 30.08
N LYS A 30 -2.45 -13.23 30.50
CA LYS A 30 -1.90 -12.16 29.64
C LYS A 30 -0.76 -12.62 28.74
N ASN A 31 -0.42 -13.90 28.75
CA ASN A 31 0.61 -14.48 27.90
C ASN A 31 0.09 -15.73 27.19
N SER A 32 0.24 -15.77 25.86
CA SER A 32 -0.23 -16.87 25.01
C SER A 32 0.36 -18.24 25.38
N ALA A 33 1.57 -18.27 25.95
CA ALA A 33 2.23 -19.52 26.37
C ALA A 33 1.63 -20.11 27.66
N THR A 34 0.99 -19.28 28.50
CA THR A 34 0.42 -19.66 29.79
C THR A 34 -1.10 -19.53 29.82
N LEU A 35 -1.74 -19.19 28.68
CA LEU A 35 -3.18 -18.96 28.60
C LEU A 35 -4.01 -20.20 28.98
N GLU A 36 -3.69 -21.37 28.41
CA GLU A 36 -4.38 -22.62 28.77
C GLU A 36 -4.12 -23.03 30.23
N LEU A 37 -2.89 -22.81 30.72
CA LEU A 37 -2.53 -23.06 32.12
C LEU A 37 -3.30 -22.15 33.09
N SER A 38 -3.58 -20.91 32.70
CA SER A 38 -4.40 -19.99 33.50
C SER A 38 -5.84 -20.50 33.67
N TRP A 39 -6.37 -21.22 32.69
CA TRP A 39 -7.69 -21.83 32.80
C TRP A 39 -7.70 -23.04 33.74
N GLU A 40 -6.67 -23.88 33.69
CA GLU A 40 -6.52 -25.00 34.62
C GLU A 40 -6.46 -24.50 36.08
N TYR A 41 -5.60 -23.51 36.36
CA TYR A 41 -5.54 -22.93 37.71
C TYR A 41 -6.81 -22.19 38.12
N PHE A 42 -7.53 -21.58 37.17
CA PHE A 42 -8.82 -20.96 37.44
C PHE A 42 -9.87 -21.99 37.89
N LEU A 43 -9.92 -23.17 37.26
CA LEU A 43 -10.84 -24.24 37.66
C LEU A 43 -10.53 -24.76 39.07
N ASP A 44 -9.25 -24.91 39.41
CA ASP A 44 -8.83 -25.28 40.77
C ASP A 44 -9.22 -24.20 41.79
N TYR A 45 -9.01 -22.93 41.45
CA TYR A 45 -9.37 -21.79 42.30
C TYR A 45 -10.87 -21.73 42.63
N ILE A 46 -11.75 -22.06 41.68
CA ILE A 46 -13.21 -22.09 41.90
C ILE A 46 -13.58 -23.11 42.98
N VAL A 47 -12.96 -24.28 42.96
CA VAL A 47 -13.23 -25.36 43.93
C VAL A 47 -12.82 -24.92 45.33
N GLU A 48 -11.68 -24.24 45.45
CA GLU A 48 -11.14 -23.77 46.72
C GLU A 48 -11.85 -22.51 47.27
N ASN A 49 -12.35 -21.63 46.39
CA ASN A 49 -12.87 -20.32 46.75
C ASN A 49 -14.26 -20.00 46.12
N PRO A 50 -15.29 -20.87 46.27
CA PRO A 50 -16.54 -20.79 45.50
C PRO A 50 -17.40 -19.54 45.73
N SER A 51 -17.08 -18.72 46.74
CA SER A 51 -17.81 -17.50 47.08
C SER A 51 -17.09 -16.20 46.65
N ASP A 52 -15.94 -16.27 45.96
CA ASP A 52 -15.26 -15.08 45.45
C ASP A 52 -16.07 -14.44 44.32
N ALA A 53 -16.51 -13.20 44.53
CA ALA A 53 -17.34 -12.46 43.59
C ALA A 53 -16.67 -12.21 42.22
N ARG A 54 -15.33 -12.25 42.17
CA ARG A 54 -14.54 -12.01 40.94
C ARG A 54 -14.51 -13.21 40.00
N ILE A 55 -14.91 -14.41 40.47
CA ILE A 55 -14.87 -15.65 39.67
C ILE A 55 -15.59 -15.48 38.33
N THR A 56 -16.78 -14.88 38.33
CA THR A 56 -17.57 -14.70 37.11
C THR A 56 -16.85 -13.85 36.08
N ASP A 57 -16.28 -12.72 36.50
CA ASP A 57 -15.64 -11.76 35.60
C ASP A 57 -14.30 -12.31 35.09
N THR A 58 -13.45 -12.84 35.98
CA THR A 58 -12.16 -13.42 35.61
C THR A 58 -12.35 -14.67 34.73
N GLY A 59 -13.31 -15.53 35.05
CA GLY A 59 -13.62 -16.70 34.22
C GLY A 59 -14.11 -16.33 32.83
N SER A 60 -14.97 -15.32 32.74
CA SER A 60 -15.45 -14.77 31.46
C SER A 60 -14.31 -14.16 30.65
N LEU A 61 -13.37 -13.46 31.31
CA LEU A 61 -12.19 -12.88 30.68
C LEU A 61 -11.28 -13.94 30.06
N ILE A 62 -10.89 -14.94 30.86
CA ILE A 62 -9.99 -16.02 30.41
C ILE A 62 -10.66 -16.83 29.30
N SER A 63 -11.94 -17.16 29.44
CA SER A 63 -12.72 -17.88 28.43
C SER A 63 -12.82 -17.10 27.11
N ALA A 64 -13.08 -15.79 27.17
CA ALA A 64 -13.11 -14.92 25.99
C ALA A 64 -11.75 -14.90 25.27
N LYS A 65 -10.66 -14.75 26.03
CA LYS A 65 -9.29 -14.80 25.52
C LYS A 65 -8.97 -16.14 24.83
N ILE A 66 -9.30 -17.27 25.45
CA ILE A 66 -9.09 -18.61 24.87
C ILE A 66 -9.90 -18.78 23.58
N SER A 67 -11.17 -18.36 23.58
CA SER A 67 -12.05 -18.42 22.41
C SER A 67 -11.46 -17.64 21.23
N LEU A 68 -11.06 -16.38 21.47
CA LEU A 68 -10.46 -15.51 20.46
C LEU A 68 -9.09 -16.02 20.00
N PHE A 69 -8.22 -16.47 20.93
CA PHE A 69 -6.91 -17.05 20.62
C PHE A 69 -7.02 -18.24 19.68
N ASN A 70 -7.94 -19.16 19.96
CA ASN A 70 -8.12 -20.37 19.17
C ASN A 70 -8.70 -20.07 17.79
N LYS A 71 -9.64 -19.13 17.69
CA LYS A 71 -10.24 -18.73 16.40
C LYS A 71 -9.28 -17.94 15.51
N TYR A 72 -8.48 -17.04 16.09
CA TYR A 72 -7.63 -16.10 15.36
C TYR A 72 -6.13 -16.38 15.49
N ARG A 73 -5.72 -17.61 15.84
CA ARG A 73 -4.32 -18.00 16.10
C ARG A 73 -3.31 -17.61 15.01
N ASN A 74 -3.77 -17.51 13.75
CA ASN A 74 -2.93 -17.15 12.61
C ASN A 74 -2.83 -15.63 12.37
N TYR A 75 -3.52 -14.81 13.16
CA TYR A 75 -3.51 -13.36 13.05
C TYR A 75 -2.70 -12.73 14.18
N ASN A 76 -1.78 -11.83 13.84
CA ASN A 76 -0.91 -11.19 14.84
C ASN A 76 -1.69 -10.37 15.88
N PHE A 77 -2.85 -9.80 15.52
CA PHE A 77 -3.65 -8.99 16.44
C PHE A 77 -4.08 -9.77 17.68
N VAL A 78 -4.23 -11.09 17.59
CA VAL A 78 -4.76 -11.91 18.68
C VAL A 78 -3.83 -11.91 19.89
N ASN A 79 -2.51 -11.87 19.67
CA ASN A 79 -1.55 -11.81 20.77
C ASN A 79 -1.71 -10.53 21.60
N TYR A 80 -2.10 -9.44 20.95
CA TYR A 80 -2.36 -8.16 21.61
C TYR A 80 -3.72 -8.13 22.31
N ILE A 81 -4.70 -8.95 21.89
CA ILE A 81 -5.89 -9.23 22.69
C ILE A 81 -5.50 -9.95 23.97
N ILE A 82 -4.64 -10.98 23.88
CA ILE A 82 -4.20 -11.76 25.05
C ILE A 82 -3.44 -10.88 26.04
N SER A 83 -2.49 -10.09 25.55
CA SER A 83 -1.70 -9.18 26.37
C SER A 83 -2.42 -7.90 26.79
N GLU A 84 -3.70 -7.74 26.43
CA GLU A 84 -4.51 -6.55 26.71
C GLU A 84 -3.86 -5.24 26.22
N ASP A 85 -3.25 -5.27 25.04
CA ASP A 85 -2.62 -4.10 24.42
C ASP A 85 -3.50 -3.53 23.30
N LEU A 86 -4.40 -2.61 23.66
CA LEU A 86 -5.34 -1.99 22.72
C LEU A 86 -4.65 -1.29 21.55
N LYS A 87 -3.52 -0.61 21.83
CA LYS A 87 -2.78 0.15 20.81
C LYS A 87 -2.27 -0.79 19.73
N ASN A 88 -1.53 -1.82 20.12
CA ASN A 88 -0.96 -2.75 19.16
C ASN A 88 -2.05 -3.64 18.53
N PHE A 89 -3.13 -3.93 19.23
CA PHE A 89 -4.32 -4.54 18.65
C PHE A 89 -4.85 -3.70 17.48
N CYS A 90 -5.14 -2.42 17.69
CA CYS A 90 -5.64 -1.52 16.64
C CYS A 90 -4.65 -1.38 15.47
N ILE A 91 -3.36 -1.22 15.75
CA ILE A 91 -2.33 -1.14 14.69
C ILE A 91 -2.31 -2.41 13.84
N ASN A 92 -2.44 -3.59 14.46
CA ASN A 92 -2.43 -4.86 13.73
C ASN A 92 -3.74 -5.12 12.98
N LEU A 93 -4.86 -4.52 13.37
CA LEU A 93 -6.05 -4.47 12.53
C LEU A 93 -5.77 -3.70 11.23
N GLY A 94 -4.97 -2.62 11.28
CA GLY A 94 -4.61 -1.82 10.11
C GLY A 94 -3.74 -2.54 9.06
N VAL A 95 -3.11 -3.66 9.41
CA VAL A 95 -2.37 -4.51 8.45
C VAL A 95 -3.34 -5.37 7.61
N LEU A 96 -4.57 -5.54 8.06
CA LEU A 96 -5.58 -6.37 7.40
C LEU A 96 -6.30 -5.58 6.31
N GLY A 97 -6.62 -6.25 5.20
CA GLY A 97 -7.35 -5.64 4.09
C GLY A 97 -8.70 -5.04 4.52
N THR A 98 -9.18 -4.06 3.75
CA THR A 98 -10.42 -3.30 4.05
C THR A 98 -11.70 -4.14 4.05
N ASN A 99 -11.66 -5.34 3.46
CA ASN A 99 -12.75 -6.30 3.45
C ASN A 99 -12.75 -7.27 4.64
N PHE A 100 -11.77 -7.18 5.55
CA PHE A 100 -11.72 -8.04 6.74
C PHE A 100 -12.61 -7.47 7.86
N PHE A 101 -13.44 -8.33 8.45
CA PHE A 101 -14.32 -8.00 9.56
C PHE A 101 -14.29 -9.07 10.65
N ILE A 102 -14.40 -8.63 11.90
CA ILE A 102 -14.59 -9.48 13.08
C ILE A 102 -16.09 -9.51 13.38
N PRO A 103 -16.72 -10.70 13.41
CA PRO A 103 -18.16 -10.82 13.65
C PRO A 103 -18.58 -10.28 15.01
N GLU A 104 -19.84 -9.85 15.10
CA GLU A 104 -20.43 -9.23 16.31
C GLU A 104 -20.23 -10.06 17.59
N GLU A 105 -20.38 -11.39 17.53
CA GLU A 105 -20.15 -12.28 18.68
C GLU A 105 -18.74 -12.12 19.28
N ASP A 106 -17.74 -11.99 18.40
CA ASP A 106 -16.35 -11.84 18.81
C ASP A 106 -16.04 -10.38 19.17
N THR A 107 -16.68 -9.42 18.52
CA THR A 107 -16.63 -8.01 18.93
C THR A 107 -17.07 -7.85 20.38
N ASN A 108 -18.14 -8.52 20.80
CA ASN A 108 -18.62 -8.44 22.19
C ASN A 108 -17.59 -8.97 23.19
N LYS A 109 -16.87 -10.05 22.85
CA LYS A 109 -15.75 -10.56 23.64
C LYS A 109 -14.57 -9.57 23.68
N ILE A 110 -14.28 -8.93 22.55
CA ILE A 110 -13.23 -7.91 22.45
C ILE A 110 -13.58 -6.67 23.29
N LEU A 111 -14.84 -6.23 23.28
CA LEU A 111 -15.32 -5.12 24.10
C LEU A 111 -15.29 -5.44 25.59
N PHE A 112 -15.51 -6.70 25.97
CA PHE A 112 -15.33 -7.14 27.34
C PHE A 112 -13.87 -7.03 27.79
N ILE A 113 -12.91 -7.34 26.91
CA ILE A 113 -11.46 -7.20 27.17
C ILE A 113 -11.00 -5.74 27.12
N PHE A 114 -11.55 -4.94 26.19
CA PHE A 114 -11.21 -3.54 25.95
C PHE A 114 -12.43 -2.63 26.10
N PRO A 115 -12.95 -2.43 27.33
CA PRO A 115 -14.13 -1.62 27.56
C PRO A 115 -13.94 -0.15 27.17
N GLU A 116 -12.70 0.34 27.08
CA GLU A 116 -12.35 1.71 26.70
C GLU A 116 -12.61 2.05 25.22
N ILE A 117 -12.82 1.05 24.35
CA ILE A 117 -13.13 1.27 22.92
C ILE A 117 -14.35 2.18 22.74
N ILE A 118 -15.42 1.95 23.51
CA ILE A 118 -16.67 2.72 23.38
C ILE A 118 -16.48 4.18 23.80
N PRO A 119 -15.90 4.50 24.98
CA PRO A 119 -15.50 5.87 25.32
C PRO A 119 -14.63 6.55 24.27
N ILE A 120 -13.64 5.85 23.69
CA ILE A 120 -12.77 6.39 22.64
C ILE A 120 -13.57 6.79 21.40
N LEU A 121 -14.44 5.90 20.90
CA LEU A 121 -15.26 6.19 19.73
C LEU A 121 -16.23 7.34 19.98
N ASN A 122 -16.91 7.36 21.13
CA ASN A 122 -17.79 8.48 21.50
C ASN A 122 -17.02 9.81 21.54
N LYS A 123 -15.80 9.82 22.07
CA LYS A 123 -14.94 11.01 22.07
C LYS A 123 -14.56 11.45 20.65
N ILE A 124 -14.23 10.52 19.77
CA ILE A 124 -13.93 10.79 18.35
C ILE A 124 -15.15 11.46 17.68
N PHE A 125 -16.37 10.94 17.86
CA PHE A 125 -17.55 11.55 17.25
C PHE A 125 -17.91 12.92 17.84
N ASN A 126 -17.73 13.11 19.14
CA ASN A 126 -18.04 14.37 19.82
C ASN A 126 -17.02 15.48 19.51
N THR A 127 -15.74 15.14 19.34
CA THR A 127 -14.65 16.12 19.13
C THR A 127 -14.20 16.22 17.67
N GLY A 128 -14.47 15.19 16.86
CA GLY A 128 -13.94 15.02 15.52
C GLY A 128 -12.46 14.68 15.45
N ASN A 129 -11.77 14.55 16.59
CA ASN A 129 -10.34 14.33 16.64
C ASN A 129 -10.00 12.85 16.87
N PHE A 130 -9.11 12.32 16.05
CA PHE A 130 -8.43 11.06 16.31
C PHE A 130 -7.20 11.36 17.14
N GLU A 131 -7.27 11.15 18.46
CA GLU A 131 -6.08 11.28 19.34
C GLU A 131 -4.92 10.44 18.81
N GLU A 132 -5.26 9.27 18.27
CA GLU A 132 -4.33 8.35 17.63
C GLU A 132 -4.96 7.83 16.34
N SER A 133 -4.22 7.88 15.24
CA SER A 133 -4.75 7.58 13.90
C SER A 133 -5.17 6.11 13.73
N TYR A 134 -4.66 5.20 14.57
CA TYR A 134 -4.97 3.77 14.48
C TYR A 134 -6.38 3.41 14.96
N TYR A 135 -7.08 4.29 15.68
CA TYR A 135 -8.46 4.02 16.09
C TYR A 135 -9.44 3.94 14.93
N LYS A 136 -9.08 4.49 13.75
CA LYS A 136 -9.90 4.31 12.55
C LYS A 136 -10.08 2.84 12.18
N TYR A 137 -9.16 1.94 12.53
CA TYR A 137 -9.29 0.52 12.19
C TYR A 137 -10.37 -0.24 12.97
N LEU A 138 -10.98 0.41 13.99
CA LEU A 138 -12.07 -0.17 14.77
C LEU A 138 -13.34 -0.42 13.94
N TYR A 139 -13.48 0.17 12.74
CA TYR A 139 -14.61 -0.15 11.84
C TYR A 139 -14.68 -1.63 11.47
N LYS A 140 -13.57 -2.37 11.60
CA LYS A 140 -13.51 -3.81 11.31
C LYS A 140 -14.23 -4.66 12.37
N LEU A 141 -14.64 -4.08 13.49
CA LEU A 141 -15.42 -4.76 14.53
C LEU A 141 -16.92 -4.56 14.26
N GLU A 142 -17.61 -5.63 13.85
CA GLU A 142 -19.04 -5.56 13.56
C GLU A 142 -19.87 -5.33 14.83
N GLY A 143 -21.01 -4.65 14.69
CA GLY A 143 -21.94 -4.37 15.79
C GLY A 143 -21.57 -3.19 16.68
N LEU A 144 -20.34 -2.64 16.59
CA LEU A 144 -19.90 -1.53 17.46
C LEU A 144 -20.81 -0.30 17.45
N LYS A 145 -21.43 0.00 16.30
CA LYS A 145 -22.33 1.15 16.13
C LYS A 145 -23.48 1.16 17.15
N GLU A 146 -23.91 -0.01 17.64
CA GLU A 146 -25.07 -0.16 18.52
C GLU A 146 -24.77 0.29 19.96
N TYR A 147 -23.49 0.35 20.32
CA TYR A 147 -23.02 0.78 21.63
C TYR A 147 -22.71 2.28 21.72
N LEU A 148 -22.77 2.99 20.58
CA LEU A 148 -22.38 4.39 20.51
C LEU A 148 -23.53 5.32 20.87
N GLN A 149 -23.22 6.38 21.62
CA GLN A 149 -24.18 7.40 22.04
C GLN A 149 -23.83 8.73 21.36
N VAL A 150 -24.09 8.81 20.06
CA VAL A 150 -23.78 9.99 19.23
C VAL A 150 -25.05 10.79 18.96
N ASN A 151 -25.16 11.95 19.59
CA ASN A 151 -26.30 12.86 19.41
C ASN A 151 -26.24 13.61 18.08
N SER A 152 -25.05 13.90 17.57
CA SER A 152 -24.81 14.61 16.32
C SER A 152 -23.47 14.25 15.72
N TYR A 153 -23.41 14.14 14.39
CA TYR A 153 -22.17 13.90 13.63
C TYR A 153 -21.54 15.18 13.09
N GLU A 154 -22.14 16.35 13.33
CA GLU A 154 -21.70 17.62 12.74
C GLU A 154 -20.23 17.94 13.05
N THR A 155 -19.81 17.87 14.31
CA THR A 155 -18.43 18.17 14.71
C THR A 155 -17.43 17.22 14.05
N PHE A 156 -17.75 15.93 14.03
CA PHE A 156 -16.92 14.92 13.37
C PHE A 156 -16.79 15.17 11.87
N ILE A 157 -17.89 15.47 11.19
CA ILE A 157 -17.92 15.72 9.75
C ILE A 157 -17.13 16.99 9.41
N ARG A 158 -17.34 18.10 10.13
CA ARG A 158 -16.59 19.35 9.92
C ARG A 158 -15.09 19.15 10.10
N THR A 159 -14.70 18.43 11.14
CA THR A 159 -13.28 18.14 11.42
C THR A 159 -12.68 17.23 10.35
N THR A 160 -13.42 16.21 9.92
CA THR A 160 -13.01 15.32 8.82
C THR A 160 -12.79 16.09 7.52
N ILE A 161 -13.68 17.02 7.18
CA ILE A 161 -13.52 17.88 6.00
C ILE A 161 -12.28 18.77 6.15
N SER A 162 -12.15 19.46 7.28
CA SER A 162 -11.00 20.35 7.53
C SER A 162 -9.67 19.60 7.45
N ASN A 163 -9.58 18.42 8.07
CA ASN A 163 -8.38 17.57 8.03
C ASN A 163 -8.08 17.05 6.63
N SER A 164 -9.11 16.63 5.88
CA SER A 164 -8.95 16.17 4.50
C SER A 164 -8.45 17.29 3.58
N LEU A 165 -9.00 18.50 3.71
CA LEU A 165 -8.58 19.67 2.93
C LEU A 165 -7.16 20.11 3.30
N SER A 166 -6.78 20.01 4.58
CA SER A 166 -5.44 20.40 5.05
C SER A 166 -4.36 19.34 4.78
N SER A 167 -4.75 18.07 4.74
CA SER A 167 -3.85 16.94 4.50
C SER A 167 -4.52 15.91 3.61
N PRO A 168 -4.14 15.83 2.32
CA PRO A 168 -4.76 14.90 1.38
C PRO A 168 -4.57 13.41 1.73
N ILE A 169 -3.64 13.08 2.63
CA ILE A 169 -3.37 11.71 3.08
C ILE A 169 -4.38 11.27 4.15
N TYR A 170 -5.01 12.23 4.85
CA TYR A 170 -5.96 11.93 5.92
C TYR A 170 -7.15 11.09 5.43
N PHE A 171 -7.78 11.51 4.34
CA PHE A 171 -8.96 10.82 3.78
C PHE A 171 -8.50 9.66 2.89
N ASP A 172 -8.21 8.52 3.52
CA ASP A 172 -7.87 7.26 2.87
C ASP A 172 -9.03 6.26 2.95
N GLU A 173 -8.84 5.08 2.34
CA GLU A 173 -9.86 4.04 2.26
C GLU A 173 -10.34 3.58 3.65
N ASP A 174 -9.47 3.59 4.66
CA ASP A 174 -9.85 3.22 6.03
C ASP A 174 -10.71 4.30 6.71
N ILE A 175 -10.44 5.58 6.47
CA ILE A 175 -11.34 6.66 6.92
C ILE A 175 -12.68 6.57 6.20
N GLU A 176 -12.70 6.29 4.88
CA GLU A 176 -13.95 6.05 4.16
C GLU A 176 -14.75 4.92 4.79
N LYS A 177 -14.12 3.78 5.08
CA LYS A 177 -14.77 2.63 5.72
C LYS A 177 -15.24 2.94 7.13
N PHE A 178 -14.45 3.69 7.90
CA PHE A 178 -14.86 4.15 9.22
C PHE A 178 -16.14 5.00 9.15
N ILE A 179 -16.22 5.92 8.20
CA ILE A 179 -17.42 6.73 7.98
C ILE A 179 -18.59 5.84 7.52
N GLU A 180 -18.37 4.92 6.57
CA GLU A 180 -19.41 4.01 6.07
C GLU A 180 -20.02 3.13 7.16
N VAL A 181 -19.22 2.71 8.15
CA VAL A 181 -19.68 1.83 9.24
C VAL A 181 -20.41 2.62 10.33
N PHE A 182 -19.88 3.78 10.72
CA PHE A 182 -20.35 4.48 11.91
C PHE A 182 -21.26 5.68 11.65
N VAL A 183 -21.15 6.35 10.50
CA VAL A 183 -21.95 7.53 10.19
C VAL A 183 -23.18 7.11 9.37
N PRO A 184 -24.41 7.34 9.86
CA PRO A 184 -25.62 7.03 9.08
C PRO A 184 -25.62 7.79 7.76
N ALA A 185 -25.98 7.11 6.66
CA ALA A 185 -25.98 7.69 5.32
C ALA A 185 -26.83 8.96 5.19
N THR A 186 -27.87 9.12 6.02
CA THR A 186 -28.68 10.36 6.09
C THR A 186 -27.87 11.60 6.47
N ASN A 187 -26.72 11.42 7.14
CA ASN A 187 -25.82 12.52 7.50
C ASN A 187 -24.80 12.87 6.40
N TYR A 188 -24.74 12.13 5.28
CA TYR A 188 -23.85 12.48 4.17
C TYR A 188 -24.19 13.83 3.54
N ILE A 189 -25.45 14.27 3.65
CA ILE A 189 -25.87 15.62 3.26
C ILE A 189 -25.12 16.73 4.03
N LEU A 190 -24.68 16.46 5.27
CA LEU A 190 -23.90 17.41 6.05
C LEU A 190 -22.50 17.60 5.46
N PHE A 191 -21.90 16.54 4.88
CA PHE A 191 -20.63 16.69 4.18
C PHE A 191 -20.79 17.65 3.01
N GLU A 192 -21.81 17.42 2.17
CA GLU A 192 -22.06 18.28 1.00
C GLU A 192 -22.28 19.73 1.41
N LYS A 193 -23.13 19.96 2.42
CA LYS A 193 -23.40 21.30 2.96
C LYS A 193 -22.13 22.01 3.43
N PHE A 194 -21.29 21.35 4.24
CA PHE A 194 -20.10 22.00 4.79
C PHE A 194 -18.99 22.17 3.77
N ILE A 195 -18.88 21.24 2.82
CA ILE A 195 -17.97 21.38 1.68
C ILE A 195 -18.38 22.62 0.87
N SER A 196 -19.65 22.77 0.48
CA SER A 196 -20.11 23.92 -0.30
C SER A 196 -19.90 25.27 0.41
N GLU A 197 -20.03 25.31 1.74
CA GLU A 197 -19.75 26.49 2.57
C GLU A 197 -18.24 26.86 2.66
N SER A 198 -17.32 25.90 2.51
CA SER A 198 -15.91 26.02 2.93
C SER A 198 -14.96 26.74 1.96
N LYS A 199 -15.41 27.22 0.80
CA LYS A 199 -14.57 27.92 -0.22
C LYS A 199 -13.27 27.18 -0.61
N TYR A 200 -13.26 25.86 -0.58
CA TYR A 200 -12.06 25.03 -0.83
C TYR A 200 -11.53 25.07 -2.28
N LEU A 201 -12.35 25.48 -3.26
CA LEU A 201 -11.94 25.54 -4.68
C LEU A 201 -10.95 26.67 -5.00
N VAL A 202 -10.64 27.52 -4.01
CA VAL A 202 -9.77 28.68 -4.22
C VAL A 202 -8.31 28.29 -4.29
N GLU A 203 -7.87 27.24 -3.60
CA GLU A 203 -6.43 26.92 -3.47
C GLU A 203 -6.12 25.51 -4.03
N GLU A 204 -5.17 25.45 -4.97
CA GLU A 204 -4.81 24.22 -5.72
C GLU A 204 -4.28 23.08 -4.82
N ASP A 205 -3.67 23.40 -3.68
CA ASP A 205 -3.13 22.42 -2.73
C ASP A 205 -4.23 21.61 -2.01
N LYS A 206 -5.44 22.18 -1.89
CA LYS A 206 -6.61 21.54 -1.28
C LYS A 206 -7.36 20.60 -2.23
N TYR A 207 -7.06 20.65 -3.54
CA TYR A 207 -7.84 19.95 -4.57
C TYR A 207 -7.88 18.45 -4.39
N LEU A 208 -6.79 17.83 -3.92
CA LEU A 208 -6.75 16.38 -3.75
C LEU A 208 -7.64 15.92 -2.58
N GLY A 209 -7.62 16.61 -1.45
CA GLY A 209 -8.49 16.33 -0.32
C GLY A 209 -9.96 16.54 -0.67
N ALA A 210 -10.26 17.65 -1.33
CA ALA A 210 -11.61 17.96 -1.82
C ALA A 210 -12.11 16.91 -2.84
N TYR A 211 -11.26 16.52 -3.78
CA TYR A 211 -11.61 15.53 -4.79
C TYR A 211 -11.92 14.18 -4.16
N LYS A 212 -11.13 13.72 -3.20
CA LYS A 212 -11.40 12.47 -2.45
C LYS A 212 -12.74 12.52 -1.72
N LEU A 213 -13.03 13.61 -1.00
CA LEU A 213 -14.31 13.79 -0.31
C LEU A 213 -15.49 13.75 -1.28
N LEU A 214 -15.40 14.49 -2.39
CA LEU A 214 -16.46 14.50 -3.39
C LEU A 214 -16.58 13.14 -4.08
N THR A 215 -15.48 12.45 -4.40
CA THR A 215 -15.54 11.08 -4.94
C THR A 215 -16.29 10.15 -4.00
N PHE A 216 -16.03 10.23 -2.69
CA PHE A 216 -16.78 9.50 -1.67
C PHE A 216 -18.27 9.84 -1.71
N LEU A 217 -18.64 11.12 -1.71
CA LEU A 217 -20.05 11.52 -1.80
C LEU A 217 -20.70 11.06 -3.11
N ASN A 218 -19.97 11.10 -4.23
CA ASN A 218 -20.47 10.65 -5.53
C ASN A 218 -20.77 9.15 -5.53
N LYS A 219 -19.87 8.34 -4.94
CA LYS A 219 -20.05 6.89 -4.77
C LYS A 219 -21.33 6.56 -4.00
N HIS A 220 -21.70 7.44 -3.06
CA HIS A 220 -22.90 7.31 -2.21
C HIS A 220 -24.08 8.16 -2.70
N ASN A 221 -24.08 8.62 -3.95
CA ASN A 221 -25.16 9.44 -4.55
C ASN A 221 -25.58 10.65 -3.70
N SER A 222 -24.61 11.29 -3.03
CA SER A 222 -24.82 12.36 -2.05
C SER A 222 -24.28 13.73 -2.50
N ILE A 223 -23.83 13.87 -3.75
CA ILE A 223 -23.49 15.18 -4.33
C ILE A 223 -24.75 15.81 -4.95
N ASN A 224 -24.99 17.08 -4.63
CA ASN A 224 -26.05 17.88 -5.24
C ASN A 224 -25.53 19.25 -5.71
N GLU A 225 -25.08 20.10 -4.78
CA GLU A 225 -24.63 21.47 -5.09
C GLU A 225 -23.19 21.48 -5.64
N SER A 226 -22.36 20.55 -5.19
CA SER A 226 -20.94 20.46 -5.55
C SER A 226 -20.70 19.68 -6.85
N VAL A 227 -21.73 19.32 -7.63
CA VAL A 227 -21.57 18.54 -8.88
C VAL A 227 -20.62 19.23 -9.87
N VAL A 228 -20.77 20.55 -10.02
CA VAL A 228 -19.90 21.34 -10.91
C VAL A 228 -18.46 21.33 -10.40
N ALA A 229 -18.27 21.54 -9.10
CA ALA A 229 -16.96 21.50 -8.44
C ALA A 229 -16.28 20.14 -8.63
N TYR A 230 -17.03 19.06 -8.40
CA TYR A 230 -16.56 17.69 -8.59
C TYR A 230 -16.15 17.42 -10.05
N SER A 231 -16.96 17.89 -11.02
CA SER A 231 -16.64 17.77 -12.45
C SER A 231 -15.36 18.51 -12.82
N GLN A 232 -15.17 19.75 -12.31
CA GLN A 232 -13.95 20.53 -12.52
C GLN A 232 -12.73 19.82 -11.93
N LEU A 233 -12.81 19.32 -10.70
CA LEU A 233 -11.70 18.58 -10.06
C LEU A 233 -11.42 17.24 -10.77
N LYS A 234 -12.45 16.52 -11.19
CA LYS A 234 -12.29 15.27 -11.97
C LYS A 234 -11.54 15.53 -13.27
N ASN A 235 -11.93 16.58 -14.00
CA ASN A 235 -11.26 16.97 -15.24
C ASN A 235 -9.82 17.45 -14.97
N TYR A 236 -9.60 18.19 -13.88
CA TYR A 236 -8.27 18.61 -13.44
C TYR A 236 -7.33 17.43 -13.23
N PHE A 237 -7.73 16.41 -12.46
CA PHE A 237 -6.88 15.24 -12.20
C PHE A 237 -6.72 14.35 -13.45
N TYR A 238 -7.74 14.25 -14.30
CA TYR A 238 -7.62 13.61 -15.60
C TYR A 238 -6.56 14.31 -16.48
N LEU A 239 -6.61 15.64 -16.57
CA LEU A 239 -5.63 16.41 -17.35
C LEU A 239 -4.23 16.32 -16.75
N LYS A 240 -4.08 16.34 -15.42
CA LYS A 240 -2.80 16.11 -14.75
C LYS A 240 -2.17 14.78 -15.16
N GLN A 241 -2.95 13.70 -15.12
CA GLN A 241 -2.49 12.38 -15.54
C GLN A 241 -2.12 12.37 -17.03
N ARG A 242 -2.94 12.97 -17.88
CA ARG A 242 -2.70 12.98 -19.33
C ARG A 242 -1.46 13.79 -19.70
N LEU A 243 -1.30 14.98 -19.12
CA LEU A 243 -0.10 15.82 -19.28
C LEU A 243 1.17 15.12 -18.82
N THR A 244 1.11 14.37 -17.72
CA THR A 244 2.26 13.58 -17.24
C THR A 244 2.63 12.50 -18.26
N SER A 245 1.65 11.72 -18.71
CA SER A 245 1.84 10.70 -19.74
C SER A 245 2.40 11.27 -21.05
N LEU A 246 1.92 12.43 -21.48
CA LEU A 246 2.40 13.09 -22.70
C LEU A 246 3.85 13.58 -22.56
N ASN A 247 4.21 14.14 -21.41
CA ASN A 247 5.59 14.54 -21.12
C ASN A 247 6.55 13.33 -21.15
N ASP A 248 6.12 12.19 -20.63
CA ASP A 248 6.94 10.96 -20.66
C ASP A 248 7.11 10.42 -22.09
N GLN A 249 6.10 10.60 -22.94
CA GLN A 249 6.07 10.08 -24.31
C GLN A 249 6.76 10.98 -25.34
N VAL A 250 6.77 12.31 -25.15
CA VAL A 250 7.16 13.30 -26.17
C VAL A 250 8.51 12.99 -26.83
N PHE A 251 9.49 12.49 -26.06
CA PHE A 251 10.82 12.15 -26.57
C PHE A 251 10.83 10.92 -27.47
N PHE A 252 9.90 9.98 -27.28
CA PHE A 252 9.85 8.69 -27.96
C PHE A 252 8.88 8.62 -29.15
N VAL A 253 8.03 9.64 -29.35
CA VAL A 253 7.08 9.71 -30.47
C VAL A 253 7.78 9.52 -31.83
N GLU A 254 7.36 8.54 -32.61
CA GLU A 254 7.89 8.31 -33.97
C GLU A 254 7.28 9.29 -34.99
N LYS A 255 7.92 9.46 -36.16
CA LYS A 255 7.43 10.36 -37.22
C LYS A 255 5.98 10.08 -37.61
N GLN A 256 5.59 8.81 -37.66
CA GLN A 256 4.24 8.36 -38.03
C GLN A 256 3.16 8.69 -36.98
N GLU A 257 3.55 8.80 -35.70
CA GLU A 257 2.63 9.07 -34.57
C GLU A 257 2.54 10.55 -34.21
N LEU A 258 3.43 11.37 -34.79
CA LEU A 258 3.57 12.78 -34.49
C LEU A 258 2.26 13.55 -34.68
N SER A 259 1.53 13.23 -35.75
CA SER A 259 0.23 13.84 -36.08
C SER A 259 -0.81 13.60 -34.98
N SER A 260 -0.96 12.34 -34.54
CA SER A 260 -1.86 11.98 -33.44
C SER A 260 -1.43 12.60 -32.12
N PHE A 261 -0.12 12.66 -31.86
CA PHE A 261 0.43 13.25 -30.65
C PHE A 261 0.13 14.76 -30.57
N ILE A 262 0.32 15.49 -31.68
CA ILE A 262 0.02 16.93 -31.76
C ILE A 262 -1.48 17.20 -31.55
N SER A 263 -2.36 16.42 -32.21
CA SER A 263 -3.82 16.53 -32.00
C SER A 263 -4.21 16.29 -30.54
N GLU A 264 -3.50 15.39 -29.86
CA GLU A 264 -3.73 15.12 -28.46
C GLU A 264 -3.27 16.27 -27.55
N VAL A 265 -2.08 16.83 -27.80
CA VAL A 265 -1.57 18.02 -27.10
C VAL A 265 -2.53 19.19 -27.29
N TYR A 266 -3.07 19.38 -28.50
CA TYR A 266 -4.11 20.38 -28.78
C TYR A 266 -5.37 20.16 -27.94
N LYS A 267 -5.93 18.94 -27.93
CA LYS A 267 -7.12 18.59 -27.12
C LYS A 267 -6.90 18.80 -25.63
N VAL A 268 -5.71 18.48 -25.12
CA VAL A 268 -5.35 18.77 -23.72
C VAL A 268 -5.31 20.28 -23.49
N GLY A 269 -4.78 21.07 -24.42
CA GLY A 269 -4.85 22.53 -24.40
C GLY A 269 -6.28 23.07 -24.31
N GLU A 270 -7.18 22.60 -25.16
CA GLU A 270 -8.59 23.03 -25.16
C GLU A 270 -9.29 22.69 -23.84
N ASN A 271 -9.06 21.49 -23.32
CA ASN A 271 -9.61 21.06 -22.03
C ASN A 271 -9.02 21.87 -20.86
N LEU A 272 -7.73 22.21 -20.91
CA LEU A 272 -7.09 23.07 -19.92
C LEU A 272 -7.68 24.48 -19.93
N LYS A 273 -7.97 25.02 -21.12
CA LYS A 273 -8.64 26.32 -21.29
C LYS A 273 -10.03 26.31 -20.64
N ALA A 274 -10.79 25.24 -20.81
CA ALA A 274 -12.15 25.09 -20.29
C ALA A 274 -12.26 24.98 -18.75
N LEU A 275 -11.19 24.63 -18.04
CA LEU A 275 -11.18 24.61 -16.58
C LEU A 275 -11.37 26.02 -16.01
N THR A 276 -12.28 26.20 -15.06
CA THR A 276 -12.56 27.50 -14.43
C THR A 276 -11.85 27.69 -13.08
N ILE A 277 -11.26 26.61 -12.55
CA ILE A 277 -10.53 26.60 -11.29
C ILE A 277 -9.05 26.99 -11.49
N GLU A 278 -8.32 27.23 -10.40
CA GLU A 278 -6.88 27.47 -10.48
C GLU A 278 -6.16 26.25 -11.08
N LYS A 279 -5.13 26.50 -11.87
CA LYS A 279 -4.49 25.46 -12.72
C LYS A 279 -3.00 25.69 -12.91
N ASN A 280 -2.34 26.32 -11.94
CA ASN A 280 -0.92 26.66 -11.98
C ASN A 280 -0.04 25.42 -12.12
N LEU A 281 -0.33 24.35 -11.38
CA LEU A 281 0.40 23.09 -11.52
C LEU A 281 0.24 22.50 -12.93
N LEU A 282 -0.98 22.52 -13.49
CA LEU A 282 -1.20 22.01 -14.85
C LEU A 282 -0.44 22.83 -15.89
N TYR A 283 -0.41 24.15 -15.73
CA TYR A 283 0.40 25.05 -16.55
C TYR A 283 1.91 24.74 -16.44
N ASN A 284 2.39 24.46 -15.24
CA ASN A 284 3.79 24.08 -15.00
C ASN A 284 4.16 22.73 -15.61
N ILE A 285 3.19 21.82 -15.84
CA ILE A 285 3.41 20.54 -16.54
C ILE A 285 3.23 20.71 -18.06
N PHE A 286 2.31 21.58 -18.50
CA PHE A 286 2.04 21.82 -19.91
C PHE A 286 3.15 22.60 -20.62
N LEU A 287 3.75 23.58 -19.95
CA LEU A 287 4.83 24.39 -20.55
C LEU A 287 6.06 23.54 -20.95
N PRO A 288 6.61 22.66 -20.09
CA PRO A 288 7.67 21.73 -20.49
C PRO A 288 7.30 20.82 -21.67
N LEU A 289 6.05 20.34 -21.72
CA LEU A 289 5.55 19.51 -22.81
C LEU A 289 5.61 20.26 -24.15
N LEU A 290 5.11 21.51 -24.19
CA LEU A 290 5.16 22.34 -25.38
C LEU A 290 6.60 22.62 -25.82
N ARG A 291 7.51 22.91 -24.87
CA ARG A 291 8.94 23.12 -25.17
C ARG A 291 9.60 21.87 -25.75
N ALA A 292 9.34 20.71 -25.17
CA ALA A 292 9.89 19.45 -25.63
C ALA A 292 9.38 19.09 -27.03
N LEU A 293 8.08 19.29 -27.27
CA LEU A 293 7.47 19.11 -28.58
C LEU A 293 8.08 20.09 -29.60
N ASN A 294 8.21 21.37 -29.26
CA ASN A 294 8.82 22.37 -30.13
C ASN A 294 10.26 22.01 -30.50
N SER A 295 11.06 21.60 -29.51
CA SER A 295 12.44 21.16 -29.76
C SER A 295 12.49 19.94 -30.69
N LYS A 296 11.54 19.01 -30.56
CA LYS A 296 11.45 17.84 -31.42
C LYS A 296 11.10 18.21 -32.86
N LEU A 297 10.10 19.07 -33.04
CA LEU A 297 9.67 19.54 -34.36
C LEU A 297 10.74 20.37 -35.05
N GLU A 298 11.52 21.17 -34.30
CA GLU A 298 12.62 21.96 -34.85
C GLU A 298 13.66 21.11 -35.60
N ASN A 299 13.91 19.89 -35.12
CA ASN A 299 14.88 18.95 -35.69
C ASN A 299 14.38 18.17 -36.92
N ILE A 300 13.10 18.32 -37.29
CA ILE A 300 12.53 17.64 -38.47
C ILE A 300 12.94 18.40 -39.75
N GLN A 301 13.58 17.69 -40.68
CA GLN A 301 14.10 18.23 -41.94
C GLN A 301 13.31 17.78 -43.18
N GLU A 302 12.33 16.90 -43.00
CA GLU A 302 11.52 16.32 -44.09
C GLU A 302 10.05 16.58 -43.84
N LYS A 303 9.23 16.60 -44.90
CA LYS A 303 7.78 16.71 -44.75
C LYS A 303 7.22 15.52 -43.99
N VAL A 304 6.50 15.79 -42.91
CA VAL A 304 5.75 14.80 -42.12
C VAL A 304 4.28 15.24 -42.14
N PRO A 305 3.32 14.30 -42.33
CA PRO A 305 1.90 14.65 -42.20
C PRO A 305 1.61 15.06 -40.76
N VAL A 306 1.16 16.30 -40.58
CA VAL A 306 0.71 16.85 -39.30
C VAL A 306 -0.76 17.25 -39.45
N VAL A 307 -1.56 17.12 -38.38
CA VAL A 307 -2.95 17.63 -38.38
C VAL A 307 -2.91 19.16 -38.25
N ASP A 308 -3.64 19.85 -39.13
CA ASP A 308 -3.91 21.28 -39.03
C ASP A 308 -4.98 21.54 -37.95
N GLU A 309 -4.59 21.36 -36.69
CA GLU A 309 -5.39 21.82 -35.55
C GLU A 309 -5.20 23.32 -35.39
N ASN A 310 -6.30 24.06 -35.20
CA ASN A 310 -6.23 25.51 -35.10
C ASN A 310 -5.73 25.98 -33.72
N PHE A 311 -4.41 25.90 -33.51
CA PHE A 311 -3.73 26.38 -32.30
C PHE A 311 -3.90 27.89 -32.06
N GLU A 312 -4.38 28.68 -33.02
CA GLU A 312 -4.73 30.09 -32.79
C GLU A 312 -5.87 30.23 -31.77
N ASN A 313 -6.80 29.28 -31.75
CA ASN A 313 -7.88 29.25 -30.76
C ASN A 313 -7.38 29.09 -29.32
N LEU A 314 -6.18 28.52 -29.14
CA LEU A 314 -5.51 28.39 -27.86
C LEU A 314 -4.65 29.61 -27.53
N SER A 315 -4.16 30.34 -28.55
CA SER A 315 -3.40 31.56 -28.37
C SER A 315 -4.25 32.59 -27.59
N LEU A 316 -3.66 33.26 -26.60
CA LEU A 316 -4.31 34.21 -25.66
C LEU A 316 -5.12 33.59 -24.51
N SER A 317 -5.30 32.27 -24.46
CA SER A 317 -6.04 31.62 -23.37
C SER A 317 -5.18 31.28 -22.14
N PHE A 318 -3.87 31.50 -22.23
CA PHE A 318 -2.90 31.13 -21.21
C PHE A 318 -2.00 32.31 -20.80
N ASN A 319 -1.06 32.05 -19.87
CA ASN A 319 -0.01 33.01 -19.54
C ASN A 319 0.93 33.26 -20.75
N GLU A 320 1.72 34.34 -20.68
CA GLU A 320 2.60 34.79 -21.77
C GLU A 320 3.58 33.70 -22.22
N GLN A 321 4.15 32.94 -21.28
CA GLN A 321 5.11 31.88 -21.59
C GLN A 321 4.49 30.74 -22.40
N ILE A 322 3.33 30.24 -21.97
CA ILE A 322 2.61 29.18 -22.68
C ILE A 322 2.14 29.67 -24.05
N ASN A 323 1.58 30.87 -24.12
CA ASN A 323 1.16 31.46 -25.41
C ASN A 323 2.34 31.56 -26.38
N SER A 324 3.52 31.97 -25.91
CA SER A 324 4.71 32.05 -26.76
C SER A 324 5.14 30.68 -27.32
N GLU A 325 5.03 29.61 -26.54
CA GLU A 325 5.35 28.26 -26.99
C GLU A 325 4.26 27.67 -27.92
N ILE A 326 2.99 28.02 -27.72
CA ILE A 326 1.90 27.66 -28.63
C ILE A 326 2.11 28.32 -30.01
N LEU A 327 2.47 29.60 -30.04
CA LEU A 327 2.77 30.30 -31.30
C LEU A 327 3.99 29.70 -32.00
N LYS A 328 5.05 29.34 -31.26
CA LYS A 328 6.20 28.60 -31.82
C LYS A 328 5.78 27.25 -32.41
N LEU A 329 4.93 26.52 -31.71
CA LEU A 329 4.41 25.23 -32.17
C LEU A 329 3.67 25.37 -33.49
N GLN A 330 2.79 26.37 -33.59
CA GLN A 330 2.07 26.68 -34.83
C GLN A 330 3.06 26.98 -35.97
N MET A 331 4.03 27.87 -35.76
CA MET A 331 5.03 28.20 -36.78
C MET A 331 5.83 26.97 -37.24
N GLN A 332 6.18 26.06 -36.32
CA GLN A 332 6.93 24.85 -36.65
C GLN A 332 6.08 23.81 -37.38
N ILE A 333 4.80 23.67 -37.03
CA ILE A 333 3.85 22.82 -37.76
C ILE A 333 3.74 23.31 -39.21
N THR A 334 3.46 24.61 -39.42
CA THR A 334 3.40 25.22 -40.75
C THR A 334 4.72 25.07 -41.51
N ARG A 335 5.88 25.18 -40.83
CA ARG A 335 7.19 24.95 -41.45
C ARG A 335 7.30 23.51 -41.98
N ILE A 336 6.95 22.52 -41.17
CA ILE A 336 7.08 21.09 -41.52
C ILE A 336 6.16 20.71 -42.69
N GLU A 337 4.95 21.26 -42.74
CA GLU A 337 4.03 21.02 -43.86
C GLU A 337 4.55 21.55 -45.20
N ASN A 338 5.35 22.61 -45.14
CA ASN A 338 5.98 23.27 -46.28
C ASN A 338 7.39 22.73 -46.62
N LEU A 339 7.91 21.75 -45.87
CA LEU A 339 9.17 21.09 -46.20
C LEU A 339 9.04 20.26 -47.49
N PRO A 340 10.14 20.05 -48.23
CA PRO A 340 10.14 19.14 -49.35
C PRO A 340 9.83 17.71 -48.89
N VAL A 341 9.03 17.00 -49.69
CA VAL A 341 8.91 15.54 -49.56
C VAL A 341 10.29 14.95 -49.86
N ALA A 342 10.79 14.05 -49.02
CA ALA A 342 12.06 13.39 -49.27
C ALA A 342 12.03 12.77 -50.68
N LEU A 343 12.86 13.30 -51.58
CA LEU A 343 13.06 12.71 -52.90
C LEU A 343 13.85 11.42 -52.68
N GLU A 344 13.20 10.28 -52.83
CA GLU A 344 13.90 9.04 -53.12
C GLU A 344 14.69 9.28 -54.42
N LEU A 345 16.00 9.39 -54.30
CA LEU A 345 16.92 9.52 -55.43
C LEU A 345 16.91 8.20 -56.21
N GLU A 346 16.04 8.12 -57.23
CA GLU A 346 16.14 7.13 -58.29
C GLU A 346 17.46 7.33 -59.07
N SER A 347 18.36 6.37 -58.96
CA SER A 347 19.50 6.20 -59.86
C SER A 347 19.34 4.89 -60.62
N ASN A 348 18.66 4.95 -61.77
CA ASN A 348 18.61 3.88 -62.76
C ASN A 348 19.82 3.94 -63.70
N LYS A 349 20.67 2.91 -63.69
CA LYS A 349 21.32 2.39 -64.90
C LYS A 349 21.46 0.87 -64.79
N ALA A 350 20.74 0.18 -65.66
CA ALA A 350 20.51 -1.25 -65.67
C ALA A 350 21.72 -2.06 -66.17
N THR A 351 21.98 -3.22 -65.56
CA THR A 351 22.07 -4.49 -66.30
C THR A 351 21.71 -5.67 -65.38
N SER A 352 21.01 -6.62 -65.98
CA SER A 352 20.22 -7.77 -65.52
C SER A 352 20.81 -8.78 -64.53
N ILE A 353 19.95 -9.12 -63.54
CA ILE A 353 19.55 -10.46 -63.04
C ILE A 353 20.62 -11.28 -62.30
N GLU A 354 20.64 -11.20 -60.97
CA GLU A 354 19.98 -12.15 -60.06
C GLU A 354 19.97 -11.60 -58.62
N GLN A 355 19.05 -12.11 -57.81
CA GLN A 355 18.61 -11.60 -56.50
C GLN A 355 19.72 -11.20 -55.52
N THR A 356 19.51 -10.10 -54.79
CA THR A 356 19.59 -10.05 -53.30
C THR A 356 19.14 -8.68 -52.77
N THR A 357 17.87 -8.61 -52.39
CA THR A 357 17.34 -7.72 -51.36
C THR A 357 17.97 -8.05 -50.00
N ASP A 358 17.91 -7.12 -49.03
CA ASP A 358 18.21 -7.30 -47.59
C ASP A 358 19.65 -7.12 -47.04
N SER A 359 20.29 -5.95 -47.25
CA SER A 359 21.56 -5.64 -46.55
C SER A 359 21.53 -4.54 -45.49
N GLN A 360 20.60 -3.57 -45.48
CA GLN A 360 20.59 -2.51 -44.45
C GLN A 360 19.52 -2.67 -43.35
N GLU A 361 18.26 -3.00 -43.68
CA GLU A 361 17.22 -3.29 -42.68
C GLU A 361 17.48 -4.62 -41.94
N SER A 362 18.08 -5.57 -42.66
CA SER A 362 18.69 -6.80 -42.15
C SER A 362 19.87 -6.53 -41.21
N SER A 363 20.68 -5.49 -41.45
CA SER A 363 21.81 -5.17 -40.56
C SER A 363 21.36 -4.57 -39.23
N ALA A 364 20.37 -3.67 -39.23
CA ALA A 364 19.87 -3.05 -38.00
C ALA A 364 19.09 -4.06 -37.14
N ARG A 365 18.22 -4.89 -37.74
CA ARG A 365 17.58 -6.01 -37.04
C ARG A 365 18.59 -7.06 -36.56
N LYS A 366 19.65 -7.35 -37.31
CA LYS A 366 20.74 -8.23 -36.85
C LYS A 366 21.52 -7.60 -35.71
N ILE A 367 21.88 -6.32 -35.76
CA ILE A 367 22.60 -5.62 -34.69
C ILE A 367 21.73 -5.55 -33.42
N PHE A 368 20.44 -5.25 -33.54
CA PHE A 368 19.52 -5.24 -32.40
C PHE A 368 19.26 -6.65 -31.85
N ALA A 369 19.18 -7.66 -32.72
CA ALA A 369 19.11 -9.06 -32.31
C ALA A 369 20.41 -9.53 -31.64
N TYR A 370 21.59 -9.13 -32.14
CA TYR A 370 22.88 -9.43 -31.51
C TYR A 370 23.03 -8.70 -30.17
N PHE A 371 22.54 -7.48 -30.05
CA PHE A 371 22.52 -6.73 -28.79
C PHE A 371 21.61 -7.41 -27.76
N TRP A 372 20.37 -7.76 -28.13
CA TRP A 372 19.49 -8.52 -27.25
C TRP A 372 20.01 -9.92 -26.93
N PHE A 373 20.58 -10.61 -27.91
CA PHE A 373 21.20 -11.92 -27.72
C PHE A 373 22.40 -11.83 -26.78
N SER A 374 23.19 -10.74 -26.85
CA SER A 374 24.31 -10.48 -25.95
C SER A 374 23.87 -10.22 -24.51
N ILE A 375 22.77 -9.48 -24.31
CA ILE A 375 22.18 -9.26 -22.98
C ILE A 375 21.61 -10.57 -22.43
N LEU A 376 20.93 -11.35 -23.27
CA LEU A 376 20.37 -12.64 -22.87
C LEU A 376 21.47 -13.65 -22.52
N THR A 377 22.55 -13.72 -23.30
CA THR A 377 23.71 -14.55 -22.98
C THR A 377 24.43 -14.07 -21.72
N ALA A 378 24.57 -12.75 -21.51
CA ALA A 378 25.12 -12.22 -20.28
C ALA A 378 24.26 -12.59 -19.05
N LEU A 379 22.94 -12.43 -19.13
CA LEU A 379 22.01 -12.86 -18.08
C LEU A 379 22.07 -14.37 -17.84
N PHE A 380 22.19 -15.17 -18.90
CA PHE A 380 22.34 -16.62 -18.80
C PHE A 380 23.68 -17.02 -18.15
N ILE A 381 24.78 -16.33 -18.47
CA ILE A 381 26.09 -16.54 -17.83
C ILE A 381 26.03 -16.13 -16.36
N ILE A 382 25.39 -15.02 -16.03
CA ILE A 382 25.17 -14.58 -14.63
C ILE A 382 24.34 -15.63 -13.89
N PHE A 383 23.26 -16.13 -14.50
CA PHE A 383 22.44 -17.18 -13.93
C PHE A 383 23.24 -18.46 -13.68
N LEU A 384 24.01 -18.92 -14.67
CA LEU A 384 24.92 -20.08 -14.51
C LEU A 384 25.98 -19.83 -13.44
N TYR A 385 26.51 -18.61 -13.32
CA TYR A 385 27.49 -18.26 -12.30
C TYR A 385 26.91 -18.27 -10.87
N PHE A 386 25.62 -17.96 -10.72
CA PHE A 386 24.90 -18.14 -9.45
C PHE A 386 24.63 -19.62 -9.16
N GLU A 387 24.29 -20.40 -10.19
CA GLU A 387 23.96 -21.83 -10.08
C GLU A 387 25.18 -22.72 -9.78
N LEU A 388 26.33 -22.43 -10.40
CA LEU A 388 27.58 -23.20 -10.27
C LEU A 388 28.36 -22.84 -8.99
N PHE A 389 28.27 -21.60 -8.53
CA PHE A 389 29.02 -21.10 -7.38
C PHE A 389 28.11 -20.38 -6.38
N PRO A 390 27.19 -21.09 -5.70
CA PRO A 390 26.34 -20.50 -4.68
C PRO A 390 27.20 -20.02 -3.48
N THR A 391 26.89 -18.84 -2.96
CA THR A 391 27.53 -18.28 -1.75
C THR A 391 26.50 -17.53 -0.90
N TYR A 392 26.79 -17.36 0.40
CA TYR A 392 25.90 -16.65 1.33
C TYR A 392 25.50 -15.25 0.86
N SER A 393 26.48 -14.48 0.35
CA SER A 393 26.24 -13.12 -0.13
C SER A 393 25.33 -13.10 -1.37
N LYS A 394 25.50 -14.06 -2.29
CA LYS A 394 24.68 -14.16 -3.52
C LYS A 394 23.23 -14.50 -3.18
N ILE A 395 23.02 -15.45 -2.26
CA ILE A 395 21.67 -15.83 -1.82
C ILE A 395 21.02 -14.69 -1.05
N ASN A 396 21.77 -13.99 -0.19
CA ASN A 396 21.26 -12.83 0.52
C ASN A 396 20.83 -11.71 -0.45
N PHE A 397 21.59 -11.49 -1.53
CA PHE A 397 21.23 -10.55 -2.60
C PHE A 397 19.91 -10.95 -3.29
N LEU A 398 19.71 -12.25 -3.59
CA LEU A 398 18.45 -12.75 -4.14
C LEU A 398 17.27 -12.58 -3.17
N CYS A 399 17.48 -12.75 -1.86
CA CYS A 399 16.49 -12.46 -0.84
C CYS A 399 16.09 -10.98 -0.83
N THR A 400 17.05 -10.05 -0.97
CA THR A 400 16.77 -8.60 -1.04
C THR A 400 15.92 -8.25 -2.27
N LEU A 401 16.14 -8.93 -3.40
CA LEU A 401 15.33 -8.77 -4.62
C LEU A 401 14.00 -9.53 -4.59
N LYS A 402 13.61 -10.13 -3.45
CA LYS A 402 12.39 -10.93 -3.26
C LYS A 402 12.29 -12.20 -4.15
N LEU A 403 13.41 -12.73 -4.64
CA LEU A 403 13.47 -13.96 -5.45
C LEU A 403 13.53 -15.23 -4.58
N GLY A 404 12.57 -15.40 -3.67
CA GLY A 404 12.60 -16.42 -2.61
C GLY A 404 12.73 -17.86 -3.10
N ARG A 405 12.06 -18.24 -4.20
CA ARG A 405 12.11 -19.61 -4.75
C ARG A 405 13.51 -19.98 -5.25
N PHE A 406 14.19 -19.06 -5.94
CA PHE A 406 15.53 -19.29 -6.48
C PHE A 406 16.60 -19.23 -5.36
N ALA A 407 16.43 -18.30 -4.41
CA ALA A 407 17.27 -18.24 -3.21
C ALA A 407 17.22 -19.55 -2.39
N THR A 408 16.02 -20.11 -2.23
CA THR A 408 15.81 -21.39 -1.53
C THR A 408 16.57 -22.53 -2.19
N HIS A 409 16.45 -22.68 -3.52
CA HIS A 409 17.14 -23.72 -4.29
C HIS A 409 18.66 -23.65 -4.14
N LEU A 410 19.24 -22.44 -4.21
CA LEU A 410 20.69 -22.27 -4.01
C LEU A 410 21.12 -22.49 -2.55
N ALA A 411 20.28 -22.15 -1.57
CA ALA A 411 20.54 -22.41 -0.16
C ALA A 411 20.51 -23.91 0.17
N GLU A 412 19.56 -24.66 -0.41
CA GLU A 412 19.50 -26.12 -0.29
C GLU A 412 20.77 -26.78 -0.87
N LYS A 413 21.28 -26.28 -2.01
CA LYS A 413 22.56 -26.73 -2.57
C LYS A 413 23.77 -26.48 -1.65
N LEU A 414 23.79 -25.36 -0.92
CA LEU A 414 24.86 -25.09 0.06
C LEU A 414 24.82 -26.09 1.23
N ILE A 415 23.62 -26.42 1.70
CA ILE A 415 23.43 -27.39 2.79
C ILE A 415 23.82 -28.80 2.34
N LEU A 416 23.49 -29.19 1.09
CA LEU A 416 23.92 -30.47 0.54
C LEU A 416 25.46 -30.59 0.46
N LYS A 417 26.16 -29.47 0.24
CA LYS A 417 27.63 -29.42 0.20
C LYS A 417 28.25 -29.45 1.60
N ASN A 418 27.64 -28.79 2.58
CA ASN A 418 28.09 -28.81 3.97
C ASN A 418 26.90 -28.85 4.95
N PRO A 419 26.48 -30.06 5.39
CA PRO A 419 25.29 -30.24 6.23
C PRO A 419 25.44 -29.75 7.68
N GLU A 420 26.66 -29.42 8.12
CA GLU A 420 26.93 -28.99 9.49
C GLU A 420 27.13 -27.48 9.62
N ASP A 421 27.10 -26.74 8.50
CA ASP A 421 27.27 -25.28 8.53
C ASP A 421 25.99 -24.58 8.97
N TYR A 422 25.98 -24.06 10.20
CA TYR A 422 24.85 -23.32 10.73
C TYR A 422 24.48 -22.08 9.89
N LYS A 423 25.46 -21.44 9.20
CA LYS A 423 25.20 -20.27 8.35
C LYS A 423 24.40 -20.65 7.09
N ALA A 424 24.57 -21.88 6.61
CA ALA A 424 23.78 -22.42 5.50
C ALA A 424 22.31 -22.60 5.89
N PHE A 425 22.03 -23.05 7.10
CA PHE A 425 20.66 -23.14 7.61
C PHE A 425 20.05 -21.76 7.91
N LEU A 426 20.83 -20.77 8.36
CA LEU A 426 20.34 -19.39 8.53
C LEU A 426 19.93 -18.76 7.19
N ILE A 427 20.74 -18.92 6.14
CA ILE A 427 20.39 -18.34 4.83
C ILE A 427 19.22 -19.10 4.16
N LEU A 428 19.09 -20.41 4.41
CA LEU A 428 17.92 -21.18 3.97
C LEU A 428 16.65 -20.70 4.66
N ALA A 429 16.68 -20.48 5.97
CA ALA A 429 15.54 -20.00 6.73
C ALA A 429 15.05 -18.64 6.20
N LYS A 430 15.97 -17.69 6.02
CA LYS A 430 15.68 -16.39 5.38
C LYS A 430 15.11 -16.55 3.96
N SER A 431 15.60 -17.50 3.18
CA SER A 431 15.09 -17.78 1.84
C SER A 431 13.64 -18.30 1.88
N TYR A 432 13.30 -19.15 2.86
CA TYR A 432 11.93 -19.63 3.07
C TYR A 432 10.97 -18.51 3.52
N GLU A 433 11.42 -17.54 4.33
CA GLU A 433 10.61 -16.36 4.70
C GLU A 433 10.23 -15.55 3.46
N VAL A 434 11.23 -15.24 2.62
CA VAL A 434 11.00 -14.49 1.38
C VAL A 434 10.13 -15.29 0.39
N ALA A 435 10.18 -16.62 0.43
CA ALA A 435 9.32 -17.50 -0.38
C ALA A 435 7.91 -17.71 0.21
N GLY A 436 7.58 -17.16 1.38
CA GLY A 436 6.29 -17.34 2.06
C GLY A 436 6.09 -18.71 2.73
N LYS A 437 7.16 -19.50 2.93
CA LYS A 437 7.13 -20.83 3.56
C LYS A 437 7.54 -20.78 5.04
N TYR A 438 6.76 -20.08 5.85
CA TYR A 438 7.13 -19.76 7.25
C TYR A 438 7.38 -20.98 8.14
N ASN A 439 6.59 -22.07 8.00
CA ASN A 439 6.82 -23.30 8.77
C ASN A 439 8.18 -23.96 8.45
N ALA A 440 8.60 -23.91 7.17
CA ALA A 440 9.91 -24.42 6.75
C ALA A 440 11.05 -23.51 7.23
N SER A 441 10.83 -22.18 7.23
CA SER A 441 11.77 -21.20 7.81
C SER A 441 12.02 -21.47 9.30
N ILE A 442 10.96 -21.61 10.11
CA ILE A 442 11.08 -21.85 11.55
C ILE A 442 11.86 -23.14 11.83
N ASN A 443 11.59 -24.20 11.07
CA ASN A 443 12.34 -25.46 11.20
C ASN A 443 13.82 -25.28 10.82
N ALA A 444 14.13 -24.54 9.76
CA ALA A 444 15.50 -24.25 9.36
C ALA A 444 16.25 -23.40 10.40
N TYR A 445 15.61 -22.40 11.02
CA TYR A 445 16.19 -21.62 12.12
C TYR A 445 16.47 -22.49 13.36
N LYS A 446 15.53 -23.36 13.74
CA LYS A 446 15.72 -24.30 14.84
C LYS A 446 16.93 -25.21 14.61
N THR A 447 17.12 -25.70 13.38
CA THR A 447 18.28 -26.51 13.01
C THR A 447 19.58 -25.69 13.02
N ALA A 448 19.56 -24.45 12.54
CA ALA A 448 20.71 -23.54 12.61
C ALA A 448 21.18 -23.29 14.05
N LEU A 449 20.24 -23.06 14.97
CA LEU A 449 20.55 -22.84 16.38
C LEU A 449 21.18 -24.09 17.02
N LYS A 450 20.59 -25.27 16.78
CA LYS A 450 21.14 -26.56 17.26
C LYS A 450 22.56 -26.82 16.75
N LEU A 451 22.85 -26.50 15.49
CA LEU A 451 24.18 -26.68 14.90
C LEU A 451 25.19 -25.68 15.48
N LYS A 452 24.77 -24.43 15.70
CA LYS A 452 25.60 -23.37 16.32
C LYS A 452 25.99 -23.70 17.75
N ASP A 453 25.07 -24.29 18.53
CA ASP A 453 25.34 -24.68 19.92
C ASP A 453 26.30 -25.88 19.97
N LYS A 454 26.14 -26.86 19.06
CA LYS A 454 27.11 -27.97 18.89
C LYS A 454 28.51 -27.52 18.49
N THR A 455 28.63 -26.46 17.67
CA THR A 455 29.97 -25.95 17.27
C THR A 455 30.68 -25.23 18.42
N LYS A 456 29.95 -24.72 19.41
CA LYS A 456 30.51 -24.07 20.61
C LYS A 456 30.92 -25.04 21.72
N GLU A 457 30.37 -26.25 21.75
CA GLU A 457 30.75 -27.30 22.71
C GLU A 457 31.98 -28.12 22.27
N GLY A 458 32.42 -27.94 21.01
CA GLY A 458 33.59 -28.61 20.43
C GLY A 458 34.84 -27.71 20.27
N GLU A 459 34.77 -26.45 20.70
CA GLU A 459 35.92 -25.55 20.96
C GLU A 459 36.25 -25.58 22.45
#